data_AF-A0A099RMT3-F1
#
_entry.id   AF-A0A099RMT3-F1
#
_cell.length_a   1.000
_cell.length_b   1.000
_cell.length_c   1.000
_cell.angle_alpha   90.00
_cell.angle_beta   90.00
_cell.angle_gamma   90.00
#
_symmetry.space_group_name_H-M   'P 1'
#
loop_
_entity.id
_entity.type
_entity.pdbx_description
1 polymer ?
#
loop_
_entity_poly.entity_id
_entity_poly.type
_entity_poly.pdbx_seq_one_letter_code
_entity_poly.pdbx_strand_id
1 'polypeptide(L)'
;MKTNGWQGSSIDVIKMPDGKYTSIDNTRVLSARYSGINVKAIVHDSNQRLPKEFIERFTTKKGVPQTWGDAVNLRIGKQSSAFRSRYPFGSNIIGWDGK
;
A
#
# COMPACT_ATOMS: atom_id res chain seq x y z
N MET A 1 9.79 18.66 2.11
CA MET A 1 8.75 18.68 1.05
C MET A 1 7.80 19.90 1.16
N LYS A 2 8.11 20.96 1.93
CA LYS A 2 7.14 22.00 2.29
C LYS A 2 6.88 23.12 1.25
N THR A 3 7.67 23.24 0.19
CA THR A 3 7.62 24.47 -0.64
C THR A 3 6.90 24.32 -2.00
N ASN A 4 6.80 23.12 -2.61
CA ASN A 4 6.17 22.96 -3.95
C ASN A 4 5.18 21.79 -4.09
N GLY A 5 4.45 21.42 -3.03
CA GLY A 5 3.50 20.29 -3.09
C GLY A 5 4.17 18.92 -3.33
N TRP A 6 3.40 17.94 -3.83
CA TRP A 6 3.92 16.59 -4.09
C TRP A 6 4.83 16.56 -5.31
N GLN A 7 6.13 16.43 -5.07
CA GLN A 7 7.17 16.40 -6.11
C GLN A 7 7.67 14.98 -6.45
N GLY A 8 7.10 13.94 -5.83
CA GLY A 8 7.47 12.56 -6.12
C GLY A 8 6.58 11.93 -7.20
N SER A 9 6.95 10.74 -7.68
CA SER A 9 6.08 9.92 -8.53
C SER A 9 4.72 9.67 -7.86
N SER A 10 3.67 9.37 -8.61
CA SER A 10 2.40 8.93 -8.01
C SER A 10 2.62 7.73 -7.08
N ILE A 11 1.71 7.53 -6.13
CA ILE A 11 1.69 6.33 -5.28
C ILE A 11 0.81 5.26 -5.91
N ASP A 12 1.15 3.99 -5.69
CA ASP A 12 0.35 2.87 -6.18
C ASP A 12 -0.68 2.45 -5.13
N VAL A 13 -1.95 2.48 -5.54
CA VAL A 13 -3.11 2.14 -4.71
C VAL A 13 -3.90 1.02 -5.37
N ILE A 14 -4.23 0.00 -4.60
CA ILE A 14 -4.89 -1.20 -5.10
C ILE A 14 -6.35 -1.19 -4.65
N LYS A 15 -7.28 -1.33 -5.59
CA LYS A 15 -8.68 -1.59 -5.31
C LYS A 15 -8.84 -3.06 -4.93
N MET A 16 -9.23 -3.29 -3.68
CA MET A 16 -9.39 -4.62 -3.10
C MET A 16 -10.81 -5.17 -3.35
N PRO A 17 -11.02 -6.50 -3.17
CA PRO A 17 -12.32 -7.13 -3.41
C PRO A 17 -13.46 -6.60 -2.52
N ASP A 18 -13.15 -6.00 -1.37
CA ASP A 18 -14.13 -5.34 -0.49
C ASP A 18 -14.55 -3.95 -0.98
N GLY A 19 -14.08 -3.53 -2.17
CA GLY A 19 -14.38 -2.24 -2.77
C GLY A 19 -13.55 -1.08 -2.21
N LYS A 20 -12.67 -1.33 -1.24
CA LYS A 20 -11.80 -0.30 -0.64
C LYS A 20 -10.46 -0.23 -1.35
N TYR A 21 -9.70 0.81 -1.01
CA TYR A 21 -8.41 1.10 -1.59
C TYR A 21 -7.29 0.92 -0.57
N THR A 22 -6.26 0.17 -0.94
CA THR A 22 -5.10 -0.10 -0.10
C THR A 22 -3.83 0.37 -0.79
N SER A 23 -3.11 1.28 -0.14
CA SER A 23 -1.80 1.72 -0.61
C SER A 23 -0.74 0.65 -0.37
N ILE A 24 0.13 0.42 -1.35
CA ILE A 24 1.32 -0.41 -1.16
C ILE A 24 2.53 0.41 -0.66
N ASP A 25 2.52 1.72 -0.90
CA ASP A 25 3.56 2.68 -0.54
C ASP A 25 3.25 3.46 0.76
N ASN A 26 2.99 2.75 1.86
CA ASN A 26 2.54 3.36 3.13
C ASN A 26 3.46 4.47 3.66
N THR A 27 4.78 4.35 3.52
CA THR A 27 5.72 5.39 3.98
C THR A 27 5.47 6.73 3.29
N ARG A 28 5.19 6.69 1.98
CA ARG A 28 4.94 7.88 1.16
C ARG A 28 3.63 8.56 1.53
N VAL A 29 2.58 7.75 1.78
CA VAL A 29 1.29 8.24 2.29
C VAL A 29 1.45 8.87 3.68
N LEU A 30 2.20 8.23 4.56
CA LEU A 30 2.44 8.72 5.92
C LEU A 30 3.22 10.04 5.92
N SER A 31 4.29 10.15 5.11
CA SER A 31 5.05 11.39 4.96
C SER A 31 4.20 12.54 4.39
N ALA A 32 3.32 12.24 3.44
CA ALA A 32 2.40 13.23 2.90
C ALA A 32 1.38 13.71 3.93
N ARG A 33 0.82 12.78 4.74
CA ARG A 33 -0.06 13.11 5.88
C ARG A 33 0.64 14.06 6.86
N TYR A 34 1.86 13.74 7.29
CA TYR A 34 2.62 14.62 8.21
C TYR A 34 3.00 15.97 7.60
N SER A 35 3.12 16.06 6.28
CA SER A 35 3.46 17.29 5.58
C SER A 35 2.22 18.11 5.18
N GLY A 36 1.01 17.58 5.33
CA GLY A 36 -0.23 18.24 4.90
C GLY A 36 -0.36 18.42 3.39
N ILE A 37 0.22 17.50 2.60
CA ILE A 37 0.30 17.62 1.13
C ILE A 37 -0.59 16.59 0.47
N ASN A 38 -1.32 17.01 -0.57
CA ASN A 38 -2.10 16.11 -1.42
C ASN A 38 -1.19 15.24 -2.28
N VAL A 39 -1.44 13.93 -2.31
CA VAL A 39 -0.73 12.95 -3.15
C VAL A 39 -1.53 12.62 -4.39
N LYS A 40 -0.84 12.31 -5.50
CA LYS A 40 -1.46 11.71 -6.68
C LYS A 40 -1.33 10.19 -6.58
N ALA A 41 -2.41 9.47 -6.85
CA ALA A 41 -2.46 8.02 -6.81
C ALA A 41 -2.75 7.43 -8.20
N ILE A 42 -2.08 6.33 -8.52
CA ILE A 42 -2.46 5.43 -9.61
C ILE A 42 -3.23 4.29 -8.98
N VAL A 43 -4.40 4.00 -9.57
CA VAL A 43 -5.29 2.95 -9.08
C VAL A 43 -5.09 1.69 -9.92
N HIS A 44 -4.84 0.57 -9.25
CA HIS A 44 -4.72 -0.75 -9.83
C HIS A 44 -5.83 -1.66 -9.32
N ASP A 45 -6.38 -2.51 -10.18
CA ASP A 45 -7.26 -3.57 -9.73
C ASP A 45 -6.46 -4.70 -9.06
N SER A 46 -7.02 -5.34 -8.03
CA SER A 46 -6.35 -6.43 -7.31
C SER A 46 -5.89 -7.57 -8.23
N ASN A 47 -6.67 -7.86 -9.29
CA ASN A 47 -6.39 -8.93 -10.23
C ASN A 47 -5.44 -8.50 -11.37
N GLN A 48 -5.09 -7.21 -11.43
CA GLN A 48 -4.16 -6.71 -12.44
C GLN A 48 -2.77 -7.33 -12.21
N ARG A 49 -2.14 -7.80 -13.29
CA ARG A 49 -0.79 -8.36 -13.27
C ARG A 49 0.20 -7.33 -12.74
N LEU A 50 1.08 -7.81 -11.87
CA LEU A 50 2.17 -7.00 -11.33
C LEU A 50 3.29 -6.88 -12.40
N PRO A 51 3.72 -5.67 -12.75
CA PRO A 51 4.86 -5.48 -13.64
C PRO A 51 6.14 -6.12 -13.06
N LYS A 52 7.02 -6.61 -13.93
CA LYS A 52 8.18 -7.44 -13.54
C LYS A 52 9.14 -6.69 -12.61
N GLU A 53 9.29 -5.38 -12.81
CA GLU A 53 10.11 -4.49 -12.01
C GLU A 53 9.68 -4.42 -10.52
N PHE A 54 8.42 -4.76 -10.22
CA PHE A 54 7.90 -4.76 -8.85
C PHE A 54 7.92 -6.14 -8.18
N ILE A 55 8.09 -7.21 -8.95
CA ILE A 55 8.05 -8.58 -8.44
C ILE A 55 9.14 -8.77 -7.38
N GLU A 56 10.38 -8.41 -7.67
CA GLU A 56 11.49 -8.56 -6.73
C GLU A 56 11.25 -7.74 -5.45
N ARG A 57 10.83 -6.48 -5.59
CA ARG A 57 10.54 -5.57 -4.49
C ARG A 57 9.46 -6.09 -3.54
N PHE A 58 8.44 -6.77 -4.07
CA PHE A 58 7.30 -7.27 -3.29
C PHE A 58 7.37 -8.76 -2.95
N THR A 59 8.40 -9.47 -3.44
CA THR A 59 8.67 -10.86 -3.08
C THR A 59 9.02 -10.97 -1.60
N THR A 60 8.55 -12.04 -0.97
CA THR A 60 8.79 -12.32 0.43
C THR A 60 9.14 -13.79 0.61
N LYS A 61 9.67 -14.17 1.78
CA LYS A 61 9.88 -15.59 2.12
C LYS A 61 8.61 -16.45 2.03
N LYS A 62 7.41 -15.83 2.05
CA LYS A 62 6.12 -16.52 1.97
C LYS A 62 5.62 -16.71 0.53
N GLY A 63 6.24 -16.05 -0.45
CA GLY A 63 5.82 -16.17 -1.84
C GLY A 63 6.25 -15.01 -2.73
N VAL A 64 6.07 -15.23 -4.02
CA VAL A 64 6.31 -14.28 -5.11
C VAL A 64 4.95 -13.79 -5.62
N PRO A 65 4.66 -12.47 -5.63
CA PRO A 65 3.38 -11.96 -6.09
C PRO A 65 3.28 -12.01 -7.62
N GLN A 66 2.09 -12.38 -8.13
CA GLN A 66 1.79 -12.33 -9.57
C GLN A 66 0.90 -11.12 -9.92
N THR A 67 0.07 -10.71 -8.97
CA THR A 67 -0.85 -9.58 -9.11
C THR A 67 -0.59 -8.49 -8.06
N TRP A 68 -1.15 -7.31 -8.28
CA TRP A 68 -1.14 -6.23 -7.28
C TRP A 68 -1.82 -6.65 -5.97
N GLY A 69 -2.91 -7.43 -6.05
CA GLY A 69 -3.60 -8.00 -4.88
C GLY A 69 -2.70 -8.97 -4.11
N ASP A 70 -1.95 -9.84 -4.79
CA ASP A 70 -0.99 -10.74 -4.14
C ASP A 70 0.09 -9.96 -3.39
N ALA A 71 0.59 -8.89 -4.00
CA ALA A 71 1.60 -8.03 -3.38
C ALA A 71 1.08 -7.41 -2.07
N VAL A 72 -0.18 -6.95 -2.05
CA VAL A 72 -0.85 -6.45 -0.84
C VAL A 72 -1.02 -7.57 0.19
N ASN A 73 -1.52 -8.74 -0.23
CA ASN A 73 -1.75 -9.88 0.66
C ASN A 73 -0.46 -10.39 1.31
N LEU A 74 0.65 -10.44 0.57
CA LEU A 74 1.96 -10.80 1.10
C LEU A 74 2.45 -9.80 2.16
N ARG A 75 2.17 -8.50 1.97
CA ARG A 75 2.51 -7.46 2.96
C ARG A 75 1.66 -7.53 4.21
N ILE A 76 0.35 -7.75 4.07
CA ILE A 76 -0.56 -7.98 5.21
C ILE A 76 -0.15 -9.25 5.96
N GLY A 77 0.20 -10.32 5.23
CA GLY A 77 0.69 -11.57 5.79
C GLY A 77 2.00 -11.47 6.57
N LYS A 78 2.77 -10.39 6.39
CA LYS A 78 3.95 -10.06 7.22
C LYS A 78 3.60 -9.38 8.54
N GLN A 79 2.40 -8.82 8.68
CA GLN A 79 1.95 -8.18 9.91
C GLN A 79 1.60 -9.21 11.00
N SER A 80 1.38 -8.74 12.22
CA SER A 80 0.98 -9.59 13.34
C SER A 80 -0.31 -10.36 13.04
N SER A 81 -0.50 -11.50 13.71
CA SER A 81 -1.70 -12.32 13.56
C SER A 81 -2.98 -11.53 13.85
N ALA A 82 -2.97 -10.74 14.92
CA ALA A 82 -4.09 -9.87 15.28
C ALA A 82 -4.42 -8.85 14.18
N PHE A 83 -3.40 -8.24 13.58
CA PHE A 83 -3.61 -7.26 12.51
C PHE A 83 -4.24 -7.91 11.27
N ARG A 84 -3.63 -8.97 10.74
CA ARG A 84 -4.10 -9.60 9.49
C ARG A 84 -5.48 -10.23 9.63
N SER A 85 -5.85 -10.71 10.83
CA SER A 85 -7.20 -11.24 11.07
C SER A 85 -8.25 -10.11 11.14
N ARG A 86 -7.89 -8.95 11.68
CA ARG A 86 -8.79 -7.79 11.80
C ARG A 86 -8.91 -7.00 10.49
N TYR A 87 -7.84 -6.96 9.70
CA TYR A 87 -7.71 -6.15 8.49
C TYR A 87 -7.24 -7.00 7.30
N PRO A 88 -8.08 -7.92 6.80
CA PRO A 88 -7.69 -8.88 5.77
C PRO A 88 -7.34 -8.23 4.42
N PHE A 89 -7.87 -7.04 4.15
CA PHE A 89 -7.64 -6.29 2.90
C PHE A 89 -6.91 -4.97 3.10
N GLY A 90 -6.40 -4.72 4.31
CA GLY A 90 -5.76 -3.45 4.68
C GLY A 90 -6.52 -2.70 5.76
N SER A 91 -5.86 -1.66 6.29
CA SER A 91 -6.34 -0.86 7.42
C SER A 91 -6.65 0.56 6.96
N ASN A 92 -7.71 1.16 7.50
CA ASN A 92 -8.01 2.58 7.36
C ASN A 92 -7.19 3.48 8.30
N ILE A 93 -6.45 2.87 9.23
CA ILE A 93 -5.55 3.55 10.16
C ILE A 93 -4.12 3.46 9.58
N ILE A 94 -3.47 4.61 9.41
CA ILE A 94 -2.07 4.72 8.99
C ILE A 94 -1.28 5.60 9.96
N GLY A 95 -0.28 5.00 10.62
CA GLY A 95 0.49 5.66 11.68
C GLY A 95 -0.35 5.82 12.96
N TRP A 96 0.13 5.25 14.06
CA TRP A 96 -0.44 5.49 15.38
C TRP A 96 0.15 6.80 15.91
N ASP A 97 -0.71 7.80 16.15
CA ASP A 97 -0.35 9.11 16.67
C ASP A 97 -0.36 9.16 18.21
N GLY A 98 -0.69 8.04 18.87
CA GLY A 98 -0.58 7.91 20.32
C GLY A 98 -1.52 8.78 21.12
N LYS A 99 -2.58 9.30 20.50
CA LYS A 99 -3.57 10.18 21.12
C LYS A 99 -4.95 9.56 21.09
#